data_AF-A0A927KSP0-F1
#
_entry.id   AF-A0A927KSP0-F1
#
_cell.length_a   1.000
_cell.length_b   1.000
_cell.length_c   1.000
_cell.angle_alpha   90.00
_cell.angle_beta   90.00
_cell.angle_gamma   90.00
#
_symmetry.space_group_name_H-M   'P 1'
#
loop_
_entity.id
_entity.type
_entity.pdbx_description
1 polymer ?
#
loop_
_entity_poly.entity_id
_entity_poly.type
_entity_poly.pdbx_seq_one_letter_code
_entity_poly.pdbx_strand_id
1 'polypeptide(L)'
;GLQALHRVREQLKAQRTATINLVRGLLREYGIVIPAGIARVAPAVRDALEDADNELPMNLRATLAGQMARVAGLQTDMAAIESRLEDEAARDVAVQRYRTVPGVGLLTATALRAGAGELSRFRSGRHLAAWLGLVPREHSSGRQRRLGAITKRGDPYIRTLLIHGGRAVLRSAVMRQRAGHPLDPLQTWALDLQQRQGHNKAAVGVANKLARRLWALDHHGAAFDPRHVGHKPHAVKQSM
;
A
#
# COMPACT_ATOMS: atom_id res chain seq x y z
N GLY A 1 3.76 16.69 -12.82
CA GLY A 1 2.52 15.95 -13.16
C GLY A 1 2.21 14.82 -12.20
N LEU A 2 3.11 13.84 -12.07
CA LEU A 2 2.83 12.55 -11.40
C LEU A 2 2.29 12.66 -9.97
N GLN A 3 2.87 13.51 -9.12
CA GLN A 3 2.37 13.74 -7.75
C GLN A 3 0.91 14.23 -7.72
N ALA A 4 0.51 15.09 -8.66
CA ALA A 4 -0.84 15.62 -8.73
C ALA A 4 -1.85 14.52 -9.08
N LEU A 5 -1.50 13.61 -10.00
CA LEU A 5 -2.33 12.44 -10.33
C LEU A 5 -2.62 11.58 -9.09
N HIS A 6 -1.61 11.32 -8.26
CA HIS A 6 -1.81 10.60 -7.00
C HIS A 6 -2.74 11.34 -6.03
N ARG A 7 -2.57 12.66 -5.88
CA ARG A 7 -3.43 13.48 -4.99
C ARG A 7 -4.88 13.47 -5.44
N VAL A 8 -5.13 13.69 -6.73
CA VAL A 8 -6.49 13.65 -7.31
C VAL A 8 -7.10 12.26 -7.12
N ARG A 9 -6.36 11.18 -7.40
CA ARG A 9 -6.85 9.82 -7.19
C ARG A 9 -7.22 9.54 -5.73
N GLU A 10 -6.42 10.00 -4.76
CA GLU A 10 -6.76 9.84 -3.34
C GLU A 10 -7.98 10.66 -2.94
N GLN A 11 -8.18 11.85 -3.51
CA GLN A 11 -9.40 12.64 -3.30
C GLN A 11 -10.64 11.90 -3.85
N LEU A 12 -10.58 11.37 -5.07
CA LEU A 12 -11.68 10.60 -5.66
C LEU A 12 -12.00 9.34 -4.84
N LYS A 13 -10.97 8.64 -4.36
CA LYS A 13 -11.11 7.49 -3.45
C LYS A 13 -11.79 7.88 -2.13
N ALA A 14 -11.44 9.03 -1.56
CA ALA A 14 -12.05 9.53 -0.34
C ALA A 14 -13.53 9.86 -0.56
N GLN A 15 -13.85 10.58 -1.65
CA GLN A 15 -15.23 10.87 -2.06
C GLN A 15 -16.05 9.59 -2.24
N ARG A 16 -15.52 8.61 -2.98
CA ARG A 16 -16.17 7.32 -3.20
C ARG A 16 -16.49 6.62 -1.88
N THR A 17 -15.52 6.62 -0.94
CA THR A 17 -15.70 5.98 0.37
C THR A 17 -16.74 6.70 1.21
N ALA A 18 -16.77 8.04 1.19
CA ALA A 18 -17.76 8.84 1.88
C ALA A 18 -19.17 8.57 1.33
N THR A 19 -19.34 8.55 0.00
CA THR A 19 -20.64 8.24 -0.64
C THR A 19 -21.11 6.83 -0.31
N ILE A 20 -20.23 5.82 -0.35
CA ILE A 20 -20.57 4.46 0.06
C ILE A 20 -21.05 4.41 1.51
N ASN A 21 -20.35 5.09 2.42
CA ASN A 21 -20.73 5.08 3.83
C ASN A 21 -22.05 5.82 4.07
N LEU A 22 -22.31 6.91 3.33
CA LEU A 22 -23.60 7.60 3.34
C LEU A 22 -24.73 6.66 2.90
N VAL A 23 -24.59 6.01 1.75
CA VAL A 23 -25.60 5.06 1.23
C VAL A 23 -25.86 3.93 2.22
N ARG A 24 -24.80 3.34 2.79
CA ARG A 24 -24.94 2.30 3.82
C ARG A 24 -25.62 2.80 5.10
N GLY A 25 -25.37 4.05 5.48
CA GLY A 25 -26.00 4.68 6.64
C GLY A 25 -27.50 4.86 6.44
N LEU A 26 -27.88 5.43 5.30
CA LEU A 26 -29.29 5.65 4.94
C LEU A 26 -30.06 4.33 4.85
N LEU A 27 -29.51 3.33 4.15
CA LEU A 27 -30.17 2.02 4.04
C LEU A 27 -30.36 1.32 5.39
N ARG A 28 -29.45 1.57 6.35
CA ARG A 28 -29.57 1.02 7.70
C ARG A 28 -30.78 1.58 8.46
N GLU A 29 -31.22 2.81 8.18
CA GLU A 29 -32.41 3.40 8.80
C GLU A 29 -33.70 2.65 8.41
N TYR A 30 -33.69 1.96 7.27
CA TYR A 30 -34.78 1.14 6.75
C TYR A 30 -34.53 -0.37 6.95
N GLY A 31 -33.68 -0.74 7.93
CA GLY A 31 -33.40 -2.14 8.27
C GLY A 31 -32.46 -2.88 7.31
N ILE A 32 -31.96 -2.24 6.24
CA ILE A 32 -31.10 -2.87 5.24
C ILE A 32 -29.63 -2.72 5.64
N VAL A 33 -29.09 -3.76 6.28
CA VAL A 33 -27.71 -3.77 6.79
C VAL A 33 -26.73 -4.33 5.75
N ILE A 34 -25.89 -3.46 5.20
CA ILE A 34 -24.89 -3.84 4.20
C ILE A 34 -23.48 -3.89 4.83
N PRO A 35 -22.75 -5.02 4.69
CA PRO A 35 -21.35 -5.12 5.11
C PRO A 35 -20.45 -4.08 4.42
N ALA A 36 -19.34 -3.72 5.06
CA ALA A 36 -18.40 -2.77 4.46
C ALA A 36 -17.74 -3.35 3.20
N GLY A 37 -17.49 -2.47 2.21
CA GLY A 37 -16.71 -2.77 1.01
C GLY A 37 -17.52 -2.64 -0.27
N ILE A 38 -16.96 -1.93 -1.26
CA ILE A 38 -17.65 -1.60 -2.53
C ILE A 38 -18.19 -2.83 -3.26
N ALA A 39 -17.43 -3.93 -3.24
CA ALA A 39 -17.82 -5.18 -3.90
C ALA A 39 -19.11 -5.79 -3.33
N ARG A 40 -19.46 -5.48 -2.08
CA ARG A 40 -20.72 -5.91 -1.46
C ARG A 40 -21.79 -4.83 -1.50
N VAL A 41 -21.39 -3.57 -1.48
CA VAL A 41 -22.32 -2.43 -1.47
C VAL A 41 -23.04 -2.30 -2.80
N ALA A 42 -22.33 -2.31 -3.93
CA ALA A 42 -22.96 -2.13 -5.23
C ALA A 42 -24.08 -3.14 -5.54
N PRO A 43 -23.90 -4.47 -5.35
CA PRO A 43 -24.99 -5.42 -5.54
C PRO A 43 -26.09 -5.26 -4.48
N ALA A 44 -25.77 -5.15 -3.20
CA ALA A 44 -26.80 -5.04 -2.17
C ALA A 44 -27.66 -3.77 -2.29
N VAL A 45 -27.10 -2.65 -2.75
CA VAL A 45 -27.88 -1.45 -3.05
C VAL A 45 -28.79 -1.68 -4.25
N ARG A 46 -28.31 -2.38 -5.29
CA ARG A 46 -29.16 -2.73 -6.44
C ARG A 46 -30.33 -3.60 -6.02
N ASP A 47 -30.06 -4.68 -5.27
CA ASP A 47 -31.08 -5.59 -4.78
C ASP A 47 -32.13 -4.85 -3.93
N ALA A 48 -31.70 -3.95 -3.04
CA ALA A 48 -32.60 -3.12 -2.25
C ALA A 48 -33.46 -2.15 -3.09
N LEU A 49 -32.91 -1.63 -4.19
CA LEU A 49 -33.64 -0.71 -5.08
C LEU A 49 -34.66 -1.45 -5.97
N GLU A 50 -34.41 -2.72 -6.29
CA GLU A 50 -35.27 -3.59 -7.10
C GLU A 50 -36.36 -4.28 -6.27
N ASP A 51 -36.11 -4.50 -4.99
CA ASP A 51 -37.09 -5.04 -4.04
C ASP A 51 -38.19 -4.00 -3.77
N ALA A 52 -39.38 -4.23 -4.33
CA ALA A 52 -40.55 -3.36 -4.18
C ALA A 52 -41.28 -3.55 -2.84
N ASP A 53 -40.97 -4.62 -2.09
CA ASP A 53 -41.65 -4.97 -0.85
C ASP A 53 -41.02 -4.29 0.38
N ASN A 54 -39.81 -3.74 0.24
CA ASN A 54 -39.18 -2.98 1.33
C ASN A 54 -39.72 -1.55 1.48
N GLU A 55 -39.56 -1.02 2.70
CA GLU A 55 -40.09 0.27 3.13
C GLU A 55 -39.34 1.50 2.57
N LEU A 56 -38.46 1.33 1.57
CA LEU A 56 -37.72 2.46 1.01
C LEU A 56 -38.63 3.42 0.23
N PRO A 57 -38.70 4.71 0.63
CA PRO A 57 -39.47 5.71 -0.09
C PRO A 57 -39.00 5.88 -1.54
N MET A 58 -39.92 6.09 -2.47
CA MET A 58 -39.62 6.17 -3.90
C MET A 58 -38.64 7.31 -4.24
N ASN A 59 -38.76 8.47 -3.59
CA ASN A 59 -37.83 9.60 -3.74
C ASN A 59 -36.40 9.25 -3.25
N LEU A 60 -36.30 8.46 -2.18
CA LEU A 60 -35.02 7.99 -1.68
C LEU A 60 -34.39 6.97 -2.64
N ARG A 61 -35.18 6.07 -3.24
CA ARG A 61 -34.69 5.10 -4.25
C ARG A 61 -33.98 5.80 -5.41
N ALA A 62 -34.62 6.80 -6.01
CA ALA A 62 -34.02 7.59 -7.09
C ALA A 62 -32.74 8.32 -6.64
N THR A 63 -32.74 8.87 -5.43
CA THR A 63 -31.57 9.56 -4.86
C THR A 63 -30.39 8.59 -4.64
N LEU A 64 -30.64 7.40 -4.08
CA LEU A 64 -29.62 6.37 -3.85
C LEU A 64 -29.06 5.84 -5.17
N ALA A 65 -29.90 5.62 -6.19
CA ALA A 65 -29.46 5.26 -7.53
C ALA A 65 -28.49 6.30 -8.10
N GLY A 66 -28.81 7.60 -7.97
CA GLY A 66 -27.92 8.69 -8.37
C GLY A 66 -26.59 8.71 -7.63
N GLN A 67 -26.57 8.40 -6.32
CA GLN A 67 -25.33 8.25 -5.56
C GLN A 67 -24.49 7.06 -6.05
N MET A 68 -25.12 5.94 -6.40
CA MET A 68 -24.41 4.77 -6.94
C MET A 68 -23.84 5.04 -8.33
N ALA A 69 -24.55 5.78 -9.19
CA ALA A 69 -24.02 6.25 -10.46
C ALA A 69 -22.79 7.16 -10.26
N ARG A 70 -22.82 8.05 -9.26
CA ARG A 70 -21.66 8.87 -8.89
C ARG A 70 -20.48 8.03 -8.40
N VAL A 71 -20.73 7.01 -7.57
CA VAL A 71 -19.70 6.06 -7.14
C VAL A 71 -19.04 5.36 -8.34
N ALA A 72 -19.84 4.92 -9.32
CA ALA A 72 -19.34 4.32 -10.55
C ALA A 72 -18.48 5.31 -11.36
N GLY A 73 -18.93 6.57 -11.53
CA GLY A 73 -18.16 7.62 -12.20
C GLY A 73 -16.81 7.88 -11.52
N LEU A 74 -16.77 7.99 -10.19
CA LEU A 74 -15.53 8.13 -9.43
C LEU A 74 -14.58 6.94 -9.64
N GLN A 75 -15.10 5.72 -9.77
CA GLN A 75 -14.28 4.54 -10.07
C GLN A 75 -13.68 4.62 -11.48
N THR A 76 -14.47 5.05 -12.47
CA THR A 76 -13.99 5.28 -13.84
C THR A 76 -12.88 6.34 -13.87
N ASP A 77 -13.07 7.46 -13.19
CA ASP A 77 -12.06 8.53 -13.13
C ASP A 77 -10.77 8.07 -12.45
N MET A 78 -10.89 7.30 -11.35
CA MET A 78 -9.72 6.69 -10.71
C MET A 78 -8.98 5.74 -11.65
N ALA A 79 -9.70 4.92 -12.42
CA ALA A 79 -9.12 4.00 -13.39
C ALA A 79 -8.45 4.74 -14.55
N ALA A 80 -9.04 5.84 -15.02
CA ALA A 80 -8.43 6.70 -16.04
C ALA A 80 -7.11 7.32 -15.54
N ILE A 81 -7.05 7.73 -14.27
CA ILE A 81 -5.79 8.18 -13.66
C ILE A 81 -4.78 7.04 -13.57
N GLU A 82 -5.19 5.84 -13.15
CA GLU A 82 -4.29 4.67 -13.12
C GLU A 82 -3.75 4.33 -14.51
N SER A 83 -4.55 4.45 -15.57
CA SER A 83 -4.11 4.27 -16.96
C SER A 83 -3.01 5.27 -17.33
N ARG A 84 -3.21 6.56 -17.01
CA ARG A 84 -2.17 7.59 -17.23
C ARG A 84 -0.90 7.30 -16.42
N LEU A 85 -1.04 6.76 -15.20
CA LEU A 85 0.10 6.35 -14.40
C LEU A 85 0.83 5.16 -15.03
N GLU A 86 0.14 4.21 -15.63
CA GLU A 86 0.74 3.09 -16.39
C GLU A 86 1.54 3.62 -17.58
N ASP A 87 1.01 4.59 -18.34
CA ASP A 87 1.72 5.20 -19.46
C ASP A 87 3.03 5.86 -19.01
N GLU A 88 3.00 6.62 -17.91
CA GLU A 88 4.20 7.21 -17.31
C GLU A 88 5.17 6.13 -16.80
N ALA A 89 4.65 5.08 -16.16
CA ALA A 89 5.46 3.97 -15.66
C ALA A 89 6.16 3.20 -16.79
N ALA A 90 5.52 3.07 -17.95
CA ALA A 90 6.09 2.40 -19.12
C ALA A 90 7.28 3.17 -19.73
N ARG A 91 7.41 4.48 -19.46
CA ARG A 91 8.51 5.31 -19.96
C ARG A 91 9.66 5.49 -18.97
N ASP A 92 9.48 5.08 -17.72
CA ASP A 92 10.46 5.26 -16.65
C ASP A 92 11.08 3.91 -16.21
N VAL A 93 12.33 3.68 -16.62
CA VAL A 93 13.09 2.46 -16.31
C VAL A 93 13.22 2.22 -14.79
N ALA A 94 13.30 3.28 -13.98
CA ALA A 94 13.38 3.15 -12.53
C ALA A 94 12.04 2.66 -11.96
N VAL A 95 10.91 3.18 -12.44
CA VAL A 95 9.57 2.70 -12.05
C VAL A 95 9.37 1.23 -12.43
N GLN A 96 9.77 0.84 -13.65
CA GLN A 96 9.73 -0.56 -14.09
C GLN A 96 10.55 -1.46 -13.16
N ARG A 97 11.78 -1.04 -12.81
CA ARG A 97 12.64 -1.76 -11.86
C ARG A 97 11.98 -1.85 -10.48
N TYR A 98 11.37 -0.78 -9.97
CA TYR A 98 10.71 -0.80 -8.67
C TYR A 98 9.56 -1.81 -8.62
N ARG A 99 8.80 -1.97 -9.70
CA ARG A 99 7.68 -2.93 -9.81
C ARG A 99 8.12 -4.39 -9.79
N THR A 100 9.40 -4.70 -9.98
CA THR A 100 9.93 -6.06 -9.83
C THR A 100 10.00 -6.49 -8.35
N VAL A 101 9.94 -5.53 -7.41
CA VAL A 101 9.99 -5.82 -5.98
C VAL A 101 8.61 -6.31 -5.49
N PRO A 102 8.55 -7.44 -4.76
CA PRO A 102 7.28 -7.99 -4.28
C PRO A 102 6.58 -7.00 -3.34
N GLY A 103 5.29 -6.79 -3.57
CA GLY A 103 4.47 -5.81 -2.85
C GLY A 103 4.57 -4.37 -3.38
N VAL A 104 5.39 -4.11 -4.41
CA VAL A 104 5.49 -2.79 -5.05
C VAL A 104 4.74 -2.83 -6.38
N GLY A 105 3.52 -2.29 -6.38
CA GLY A 105 2.72 -2.13 -7.60
C GLY A 105 2.86 -0.73 -8.21
N LEU A 106 2.09 -0.48 -9.28
CA LEU A 106 2.04 0.80 -10.01
C LEU A 106 2.06 2.01 -9.07
N LEU A 107 1.04 2.12 -8.21
CA LEU A 107 0.88 3.27 -7.32
C LEU A 107 2.08 3.50 -6.40
N THR A 108 2.70 2.41 -5.92
CA THR A 108 3.84 2.52 -5.00
C THR A 108 5.08 2.96 -5.75
N ALA A 109 5.33 2.37 -6.92
CA ALA A 109 6.50 2.68 -7.74
C ALA A 109 6.44 4.12 -8.27
N THR A 110 5.31 4.55 -8.84
CA THR A 110 5.14 5.90 -9.37
C THR A 110 5.11 6.94 -8.25
N ALA A 111 4.50 6.67 -7.10
CA ALA A 111 4.53 7.60 -5.97
C ALA A 111 5.93 7.76 -5.38
N LEU A 112 6.71 6.67 -5.30
CA LEU A 112 8.12 6.73 -4.90
C LEU A 112 8.93 7.56 -5.89
N ARG A 113 8.81 7.29 -7.18
CA ARG A 113 9.50 8.07 -8.21
C ARG A 113 9.12 9.56 -8.15
N ALA A 114 7.82 9.85 -8.00
CA ALA A 114 7.32 11.22 -7.93
C ALA A 114 7.77 11.96 -6.66
N GLY A 115 7.76 11.30 -5.51
CA GLY A 115 8.04 11.93 -4.21
C GLY A 115 9.51 11.92 -3.82
N ALA A 116 10.21 10.84 -4.15
CA ALA A 116 11.60 10.61 -3.78
C ALA A 116 12.58 10.79 -4.94
N GLY A 117 12.14 10.95 -6.19
CA GLY A 117 13.04 11.00 -7.34
C GLY A 117 13.84 9.71 -7.48
N GLU A 118 15.14 9.83 -7.75
CA GLU A 118 16.08 8.71 -7.67
C GLU A 118 16.30 8.31 -6.22
N LEU A 119 16.13 7.02 -5.91
CA LEU A 119 16.35 6.49 -4.57
C LEU A 119 17.85 6.41 -4.24
N SER A 120 18.72 6.27 -5.25
CA SER A 120 20.18 6.32 -5.11
C SER A 120 20.68 7.61 -4.44
N ARG A 121 19.91 8.73 -4.51
CA ARG A 121 20.24 10.01 -3.86
C ARG A 121 20.36 9.91 -2.33
N PHE A 122 19.72 8.92 -1.72
CA PHE A 122 19.85 8.70 -0.28
C PHE A 122 21.17 7.99 0.02
N ARG A 123 21.88 8.40 1.08
CA ARG A 123 23.17 7.79 1.48
C ARG A 123 23.11 6.26 1.68
N SER A 124 21.96 5.72 2.04
CA SER A 124 21.76 4.27 2.22
C SER A 124 20.27 3.94 2.25
N GLY A 125 19.93 2.66 2.09
CA GLY A 125 18.55 2.18 2.27
C GLY A 125 17.98 2.45 3.67
N ARG A 126 18.83 2.55 4.70
CA ARG A 126 18.38 2.94 6.05
C ARG A 126 17.93 4.40 6.09
N HIS A 127 18.61 5.28 5.37
CA HIS A 127 18.23 6.69 5.26
C HIS A 127 16.93 6.86 4.47
N LEU A 128 16.74 6.09 3.39
CA LEU A 128 15.45 6.05 2.69
C LEU A 128 14.31 5.57 3.62
N ALA A 129 14.52 4.47 4.35
CA ALA A 129 13.52 3.97 5.30
C ALA A 129 13.19 4.98 6.41
N ALA A 130 14.18 5.76 6.86
CA ALA A 130 13.98 6.84 7.82
C ALA A 130 13.19 8.02 7.23
N TRP A 131 13.49 8.42 5.99
CA TRP A 131 12.76 9.45 5.25
C TRP A 131 11.28 9.08 5.05
N LEU A 132 11.00 7.80 4.80
CA LEU A 132 9.64 7.24 4.71
C LEU A 132 8.94 7.10 6.08
N GLY A 133 9.65 7.33 7.18
CA GLY A 133 9.16 7.16 8.54
C GLY A 133 8.84 5.71 8.92
N LEU A 134 9.54 4.74 8.31
CA LEU A 134 9.39 3.30 8.55
C LEU A 134 10.36 2.76 9.61
N VAL A 135 11.09 3.64 10.31
CA VAL A 135 12.04 3.30 11.37
C VAL A 135 11.42 3.56 12.74
N PRO A 136 11.74 2.75 13.78
CA PRO A 136 11.29 3.01 15.14
C PRO A 136 11.86 4.35 15.66
N ARG A 137 11.09 5.04 16.50
CA ARG A 137 11.61 6.12 17.35
C ARG A 137 12.56 5.52 18.37
N GLU A 138 13.68 6.18 18.60
CA GLU A 138 14.66 5.76 19.58
C GLU A 138 14.66 6.74 20.76
N HIS A 139 14.39 6.22 21.95
CA HIS A 139 14.52 6.93 23.22
C HIS A 139 15.56 6.19 24.04
N SER A 140 16.83 6.50 23.81
CA SER A 140 17.95 5.86 24.47
C SER A 140 18.66 6.87 25.35
N SER A 141 18.93 6.51 26.60
CA SER A 141 19.77 7.28 27.52
C SER A 141 20.86 6.37 28.08
N GLY A 142 22.10 6.86 28.13
CA GLY A 142 23.26 6.19 28.73
C GLY A 142 23.42 4.70 28.36
N ARG A 143 22.86 3.82 29.19
CA ARG A 143 22.98 2.35 29.10
C ARG A 143 21.71 1.61 28.64
N GLN A 144 20.59 2.30 28.46
CA GLN A 144 19.33 1.67 28.06
C GLN A 144 18.89 2.13 26.67
N ARG A 145 18.70 1.16 25.78
CA ARG A 145 18.17 1.38 24.44
C ARG A 145 16.68 1.02 24.42
N ARG A 146 15.81 2.00 24.19
CA ARG A 146 14.36 1.75 24.03
C ARG A 146 13.89 2.17 22.64
N LEU A 147 13.40 1.18 21.89
CA LEU A 147 12.75 1.41 20.60
C LEU A 147 11.23 1.49 20.78
N GLY A 148 10.63 2.54 20.23
CA GLY A 148 9.19 2.80 20.30
C GLY A 148 8.47 2.56 18.97
N ALA A 149 7.31 3.20 18.81
CA ALA A 149 6.56 3.20 17.55
C ALA A 149 7.38 3.82 16.40
N ILE A 150 6.99 3.56 15.15
CA ILE A 150 7.63 4.21 14.00
C ILE A 150 7.55 5.73 14.09
N THR A 151 8.54 6.43 13.51
CA THR A 151 8.61 7.90 13.60
C THR A 151 7.39 8.59 13.04
N LYS A 152 6.75 7.98 12.02
CA LYS A 152 5.69 8.57 11.21
C LYS A 152 6.08 9.87 10.49
N ARG A 153 7.38 10.21 10.44
CA ARG A 153 7.92 11.34 9.66
C ARG A 153 7.84 11.04 8.16
N GLY A 154 7.84 12.05 7.30
CA GLY A 154 7.71 11.90 5.85
C GLY A 154 6.28 11.68 5.36
N ASP A 155 6.15 11.39 4.07
CA ASP A 155 4.86 11.33 3.36
C ASP A 155 3.97 10.15 3.84
N PRO A 156 2.80 10.42 4.46
CA PRO A 156 1.88 9.38 4.91
C PRO A 156 1.33 8.52 3.77
N TYR A 157 1.16 9.07 2.56
CA TYR A 157 0.64 8.35 1.40
C TYR A 157 1.62 7.28 0.94
N ILE A 158 2.88 7.66 0.67
CA ILE A 158 3.92 6.71 0.23
C ILE A 158 4.15 5.64 1.30
N ARG A 159 4.19 6.03 2.58
CA ARG A 159 4.30 5.07 3.68
C ARG A 159 3.13 4.08 3.71
N THR A 160 1.91 4.57 3.53
CA THR A 160 0.70 3.73 3.54
C THR A 160 0.75 2.71 2.40
N LEU A 161 1.14 3.14 1.19
CA LEU A 161 1.31 2.25 0.04
C LEU A 161 2.34 1.14 0.31
N LEU A 162 3.51 1.48 0.86
CA LEU A 162 4.54 0.49 1.20
C LEU A 162 4.08 -0.49 2.29
N ILE A 163 3.34 -0.03 3.29
CA ILE A 163 2.77 -0.92 4.32
C ILE A 163 1.71 -1.84 3.72
N HIS A 164 0.88 -1.36 2.78
CA HIS A 164 -0.02 -2.23 2.01
C HIS A 164 0.75 -3.25 1.17
N GLY A 165 1.87 -2.85 0.56
CA GLY A 165 2.80 -3.76 -0.10
C GLY A 165 3.31 -4.86 0.84
N GLY A 166 3.71 -4.47 2.06
CA GLY A 166 4.10 -5.44 3.10
C GLY A 166 2.99 -6.41 3.49
N ARG A 167 1.74 -5.94 3.59
CA ARG A 167 0.57 -6.82 3.80
C ARG A 167 0.33 -7.77 2.64
N ALA A 168 0.51 -7.31 1.41
CA ALA A 168 0.38 -8.14 0.22
C ALA A 168 1.44 -9.26 0.20
N VAL A 169 2.69 -8.95 0.57
CA VAL A 169 3.77 -9.95 0.72
C VAL A 169 3.40 -10.99 1.78
N LEU A 170 2.94 -10.56 2.96
CA LEU A 170 2.49 -11.49 4.01
C LEU A 170 1.34 -12.38 3.54
N ARG A 171 0.33 -11.81 2.88
CA ARG A 171 -0.80 -12.57 2.34
C ARG A 171 -0.35 -13.60 1.30
N SER A 172 0.53 -13.20 0.39
CA SER A 172 1.12 -14.09 -0.61
C SER A 172 1.91 -15.22 0.04
N ALA A 173 2.72 -14.93 1.07
CA ALA A 173 3.47 -15.93 1.81
C ALA A 173 2.55 -16.96 2.49
N VAL A 174 1.48 -16.50 3.16
CA VAL A 174 0.49 -17.40 3.79
C VAL A 174 -0.20 -18.28 2.75
N MET A 175 -0.60 -17.70 1.61
CA MET A 175 -1.24 -18.45 0.53
C MET A 175 -0.31 -19.53 -0.05
N ARG A 176 0.96 -19.20 -0.31
CA ARG A 176 1.96 -20.16 -0.80
C ARG A 176 2.22 -21.28 0.21
N GLN A 177 2.36 -20.93 1.50
CA GLN A 177 2.57 -21.91 2.56
C GLN A 177 1.41 -22.91 2.64
N ARG A 178 0.16 -22.43 2.58
CA ARG A 178 -1.04 -23.29 2.58
C ARG A 178 -1.13 -24.19 1.36
N ALA A 179 -0.64 -23.72 0.22
CA ALA A 179 -0.56 -24.51 -1.02
C ALA A 179 0.65 -25.45 -1.07
N GLY A 180 1.47 -25.54 -0.02
CA GLY A 180 2.66 -26.39 0.00
C GLY A 180 3.80 -25.91 -0.91
N HIS A 181 3.74 -24.68 -1.42
CA HIS A 181 4.79 -24.13 -2.27
C HIS A 181 5.98 -23.63 -1.44
N PRO A 182 7.22 -23.75 -1.97
CA PRO A 182 8.39 -23.21 -1.30
C PRO A 182 8.28 -21.69 -1.17
N LEU A 183 8.71 -21.20 -0.01
CA LEU A 183 8.78 -19.79 0.34
C LEU A 183 10.16 -19.23 0.04
N ASP A 184 10.22 -18.00 -0.46
CA ASP A 184 11.49 -17.29 -0.58
C ASP A 184 12.01 -16.81 0.81
N PRO A 185 13.27 -16.36 0.90
CA PRO A 185 13.83 -15.88 2.18
C PRO A 185 13.11 -14.66 2.78
N LEU A 186 12.52 -13.79 1.96
CA LEU A 186 11.73 -12.66 2.45
C LEU A 186 10.42 -13.14 3.05
N GLN A 187 9.70 -14.03 2.38
CA GLN A 187 8.45 -14.61 2.82
C GLN A 187 8.63 -15.40 4.12
N THR A 188 9.66 -16.25 4.19
CA THR A 188 9.99 -17.01 5.40
C THR A 188 10.23 -16.09 6.59
N TRP A 189 11.09 -15.08 6.42
CA TRP A 189 11.35 -14.08 7.45
C TRP A 189 10.10 -13.26 7.82
N ALA A 190 9.23 -12.96 6.85
CA ALA A 190 8.02 -12.20 7.08
C ALA A 190 7.01 -12.97 7.93
N LEU A 191 6.84 -14.28 7.69
CA LEU A 191 5.97 -15.14 8.49
C LEU A 191 6.50 -15.36 9.90
N ASP A 192 7.81 -15.59 10.06
CA ASP A 192 8.45 -15.65 11.38
C ASP A 192 8.26 -14.33 12.17
N LEU A 193 8.48 -13.19 11.51
CA LEU A 193 8.22 -11.89 12.14
C LEU A 193 6.74 -11.72 12.53
N GLN A 194 5.81 -12.19 11.70
CA GLN A 194 4.38 -12.17 12.00
C GLN A 194 4.04 -13.01 13.22
N GLN A 195 4.62 -14.21 13.36
CA GLN A 195 4.43 -15.06 14.52
C GLN A 195 4.95 -14.40 15.80
N ARG A 196 6.14 -13.79 15.75
CA ARG A 196 6.78 -13.18 16.93
C ARG A 196 6.22 -11.82 17.36
N GLN A 197 5.71 -11.02 16.43
CA GLN A 197 5.38 -9.60 16.67
C GLN A 197 3.95 -9.21 16.28
N GLY A 198 3.19 -10.10 15.64
CA GLY A 198 1.85 -9.84 15.15
C GLY A 198 1.81 -9.15 13.78
N HIS A 199 0.65 -9.27 13.12
CA HIS A 199 0.46 -8.91 11.71
C HIS A 199 0.85 -7.47 11.37
N ASN A 200 0.39 -6.48 12.14
CA ASN A 200 0.63 -5.07 11.82
C ASN A 200 2.11 -4.68 11.95
N LYS A 201 2.81 -5.20 12.98
CA LYS A 201 4.24 -4.95 13.14
C LYS A 201 5.04 -5.66 12.04
N ALA A 202 4.66 -6.87 11.66
CA ALA A 202 5.29 -7.58 10.55
C ALA A 202 5.11 -6.85 9.22
N ALA A 203 3.91 -6.34 8.92
CA ALA A 203 3.68 -5.55 7.70
C ALA A 203 4.59 -4.32 7.62
N VAL A 204 4.76 -3.60 8.73
CA VAL A 204 5.69 -2.46 8.82
C VAL A 204 7.15 -2.90 8.67
N GLY A 205 7.53 -4.03 9.28
CA GLY A 205 8.86 -4.61 9.13
C GLY A 205 9.17 -4.99 7.69
N VAL A 206 8.23 -5.62 6.99
CA VAL A 206 8.35 -5.93 5.56
C VAL A 206 8.48 -4.65 4.74
N ALA A 207 7.62 -3.65 4.95
CA ALA A 207 7.72 -2.36 4.26
C ALA A 207 9.10 -1.71 4.43
N ASN A 208 9.66 -1.73 5.65
CA ASN A 208 11.01 -1.25 5.92
C ASN A 208 12.09 -2.04 5.15
N LYS A 209 11.96 -3.37 5.06
CA LYS A 209 12.89 -4.22 4.31
C LYS A 209 12.77 -3.99 2.79
N LEU A 210 11.55 -3.79 2.28
CA LEU A 210 11.29 -3.45 0.88
C LEU A 210 11.89 -2.08 0.52
N ALA A 211 11.72 -1.07 1.36
CA ALA A 211 12.34 0.25 1.15
C ALA A 211 13.87 0.14 1.01
N ARG A 212 14.52 -0.67 1.85
CA ARG A 212 15.97 -0.89 1.76
C ARG A 212 16.39 -1.62 0.48
N ARG A 213 15.57 -2.57 0.00
CA ARG A 213 15.80 -3.28 -1.26
C ARG A 213 15.61 -2.37 -2.47
N LEU A 214 14.56 -1.56 -2.48
CA LEU A 214 14.31 -0.56 -3.52
C LEU A 214 15.50 0.39 -3.67
N TRP A 215 16.04 0.89 -2.56
CA TRP A 215 17.27 1.69 -2.58
C TRP A 215 18.45 0.95 -3.21
N ALA A 216 18.69 -0.31 -2.83
CA ALA A 216 19.81 -1.08 -3.34
C ALA A 216 19.70 -1.34 -4.85
N LEU A 217 18.49 -1.64 -5.34
CA LEU A 217 18.24 -1.83 -6.77
C LEU A 217 18.51 -0.56 -7.57
N ASP A 218 18.09 0.57 -7.05
CA ASP A 218 18.30 1.86 -7.71
C ASP A 218 19.79 2.25 -7.70
N HIS A 219 20.45 2.09 -6.55
CA HIS A 219 21.87 2.43 -6.38
C HIS A 219 22.81 1.53 -7.22
N HIS A 220 22.46 0.24 -7.40
CA HIS A 220 23.29 -0.71 -8.16
C HIS A 220 22.82 -0.90 -9.60
N GLY A 221 21.74 -0.24 -10.03
CA GLY A 221 21.17 -0.43 -11.37
C GLY A 221 20.64 -1.85 -11.66
N ALA A 222 20.51 -2.70 -10.65
CA ALA A 222 20.24 -4.13 -10.79
C ALA A 222 18.74 -4.47 -10.78
N ALA A 223 18.37 -5.61 -11.37
CA ALA A 223 17.02 -6.17 -11.26
C ALA A 223 16.80 -6.84 -9.89
N PHE A 224 15.54 -6.96 -9.46
CA PHE A 224 15.21 -7.62 -8.20
C PHE A 224 15.49 -9.13 -8.27
N ASP A 225 16.37 -9.61 -7.40
CA ASP A 225 16.58 -11.03 -7.15
C ASP A 225 16.01 -11.41 -5.76
N PRO A 226 14.97 -12.28 -5.70
CA PRO A 226 14.38 -12.72 -4.43
C PRO A 226 15.34 -13.53 -3.55
N ARG A 227 16.38 -14.13 -4.13
CA ARG A 227 17.37 -14.97 -3.44
C ARG A 227 18.67 -14.23 -3.12
N HIS A 228 18.77 -12.95 -3.47
CA HIS A 228 19.98 -12.17 -3.19
C HIS A 228 20.31 -12.15 -1.69
N VAL A 229 21.53 -12.60 -1.37
CA VAL A 229 22.10 -12.55 -0.02
C VAL A 229 23.07 -11.37 0.06
N GLY A 230 22.71 -10.37 0.85
CA GLY A 230 23.57 -9.20 1.06
C GLY A 230 24.83 -9.59 1.83
N HIS A 231 25.99 -9.37 1.23
CA HIS A 231 27.28 -9.58 1.89
C HIS A 231 27.58 -8.35 2.76
N LYS A 232 28.01 -8.55 4.01
CA LYS A 232 28.56 -7.44 4.80
C LYS A 232 29.89 -7.06 4.16
N PRO A 233 30.15 -5.78 3.83
CA PRO A 233 31.50 -5.38 3.42
C PRO A 233 32.47 -5.77 4.53
N HIS A 234 33.51 -6.53 4.19
CA HIS A 234 34.60 -6.80 5.11
C HIS A 234 35.20 -5.47 5.54
N ALA A 235 35.34 -5.25 6.85
CA ALA A 235 36.08 -4.10 7.34
C ALA A 235 37.51 -4.22 6.78
N VAL A 236 37.88 -3.31 5.89
CA VAL A 236 39.26 -3.15 5.46
C VAL A 236 40.04 -2.77 6.72
N LYS A 237 40.78 -3.73 7.29
CA LYS A 237 41.81 -3.40 8.28
C LYS A 237 42.85 -2.60 7.50
N GLN A 238 42.88 -1.28 7.72
CA GLN A 238 44.03 -0.47 7.34
C GLN A 238 45.20 -0.97 8.19
N SER A 239 46.10 -1.72 7.57
CA SER A 239 47.43 -1.97 8.11
C SER A 239 48.18 -0.63 8.10
N MET A 240 48.66 -0.21 9.27
CA MET A 240 49.68 0.84 9.38
C MET A 240 50.98 0.37 8.74
#